data_AF-A0A3D4P972-F1
#
_entry.id   AF-A0A3D4P972-F1
#
_cell.length_a   1.000
_cell.length_b   1.000
_cell.length_c   1.000
_cell.angle_alpha   90.00
_cell.angle_beta   90.00
_cell.angle_gamma   90.00
#
_symmetry.space_group_name_H-M   'P 1'
#
loop_
_entity.id
_entity.type
_entity.pdbx_description
1 polymer ?
#
loop_
_entity_poly.entity_id
_entity_poly.type
_entity_poly.pdbx_seq_one_letter_code
_entity_poly.pdbx_strand_id
1 'polypeptide(L)'
;MDKQSTIRDLQWVANSPSLIRNELGNLQSLQTLSKSEIDVEDLNHFIYQRQTHRVGGYFENLVHYWQVKQIGCELLAHRWKIHQESRTLGELDFIFRNPDR
;
A
#
# COMPACT_ATOMS: atom_id res chain seq x y z
N MET A 1 -4.37 15.27 -11.38
CA MET A 1 -3.25 15.00 -10.46
C MET A 1 -1.98 15.22 -11.25
N ASP A 2 -1.00 15.92 -10.69
CA ASP A 2 0.30 16.10 -11.35
C ASP A 2 1.11 14.78 -11.31
N LYS A 3 1.66 14.34 -12.46
CA LYS A 3 2.34 13.05 -12.60
C LYS A 3 3.57 12.94 -11.70
N GLN A 4 4.28 14.05 -11.46
CA GLN A 4 5.47 14.06 -10.59
C GLN A 4 5.09 13.96 -9.10
N SER A 5 3.95 14.50 -8.71
CA SER A 5 3.42 14.36 -7.34
C SER A 5 3.16 12.90 -6.98
N THR A 6 2.52 12.12 -7.87
CA THR A 6 2.16 10.72 -7.58
C THR A 6 3.38 9.85 -7.26
N ILE A 7 4.48 10.04 -7.97
CA ILE A 7 5.73 9.29 -7.74
C ILE A 7 6.28 9.60 -6.36
N ARG A 8 6.36 10.89 -6.02
CA ARG A 8 6.87 11.32 -4.71
C ARG A 8 5.99 10.79 -3.58
N ASP A 9 4.68 10.79 -3.76
CA ASP A 9 3.75 10.28 -2.77
C ASP A 9 3.88 8.75 -2.62
N LEU A 10 4.08 8.01 -3.71
CA LEU A 10 4.37 6.57 -3.67
C LEU A 10 5.68 6.29 -2.90
N GLN A 11 6.73 7.06 -3.18
CA GLN A 11 8.01 6.94 -2.46
C GLN A 11 7.83 7.22 -0.97
N TRP A 12 7.02 8.22 -0.62
CA TRP A 12 6.70 8.50 0.78
C TRP A 12 5.99 7.31 1.44
N VAL A 13 5.00 6.71 0.77
CA VAL A 13 4.29 5.54 1.28
C VAL A 13 5.24 4.35 1.52
N ALA A 14 6.06 4.00 0.53
CA ALA A 14 6.94 2.84 0.59
C ALA A 14 8.09 3.00 1.60
N ASN A 15 8.61 4.21 1.74
CA ASN A 15 9.82 4.48 2.53
C ASN A 15 9.52 5.07 3.92
N SER A 16 8.25 5.24 4.28
CA SER A 16 7.87 5.72 5.61
C SER A 16 8.24 4.69 6.69
N PRO A 17 8.84 5.12 7.81
CA PRO A 17 9.16 4.20 8.90
C PRO A 17 7.90 3.53 9.46
N SER A 18 8.02 2.25 9.80
CA SER A 18 6.94 1.53 10.50
C SER A 18 6.61 2.22 11.83
N LEU A 19 5.31 2.47 12.06
CA LEU A 19 4.81 2.93 13.35
C LEU A 19 4.76 1.80 14.38
N ILE A 20 4.67 0.54 13.92
CA ILE A 20 4.71 -0.63 14.77
C ILE A 20 6.15 -0.84 15.20
N ARG A 21 6.43 -0.58 16.48
CA ARG A 21 7.70 -0.81 17.15
C ARG A 21 7.58 -2.11 17.95
N ASN A 22 8.23 -3.16 17.48
CA ASN A 22 8.18 -4.51 18.06
C ASN A 22 9.62 -5.03 18.19
N GLU A 23 9.93 -5.89 19.16
CA GLU A 23 11.23 -6.57 19.32
C GLU A 23 11.53 -7.63 18.24
N LEU A 24 10.51 -8.09 17.50
CA LEU A 24 10.65 -8.70 16.16
C LEU A 24 11.11 -7.68 15.10
N GLY A 25 11.57 -6.50 15.54
CA GLY A 25 11.88 -5.25 14.85
C GLY A 25 13.01 -5.28 13.84
N ASN A 26 13.28 -6.45 13.29
CA ASN A 26 13.94 -6.63 12.01
C ASN A 26 12.92 -7.20 11.02
N LEU A 27 11.71 -6.61 10.95
CA LEU A 27 11.04 -6.55 9.64
C LEU A 27 12.00 -5.76 8.78
N GLN A 28 12.88 -6.51 8.12
CA GLN A 28 13.95 -6.07 7.24
C GLN A 28 13.44 -4.87 6.48
N SER A 29 14.25 -3.81 6.47
CA SER A 29 13.98 -2.57 5.74
C SER A 29 13.07 -2.87 4.56
N LEU A 30 11.80 -2.47 4.65
CA LEU A 30 10.90 -2.49 3.51
C LEU A 30 11.72 -1.88 2.39
N GLN A 31 11.97 -2.66 1.33
CA GLN A 31 12.91 -2.31 0.28
C GLN A 31 12.68 -0.86 -0.10
N THR A 32 13.73 -0.04 0.01
CA THR A 32 13.60 1.38 -0.27
C THR A 32 13.27 1.53 -1.74
N LEU A 33 12.05 1.95 -2.06
CA LEU A 33 11.61 2.10 -3.44
C LEU A 33 12.30 3.32 -4.04
N SER A 34 13.21 3.08 -4.98
CA SER A 34 13.90 4.13 -5.72
C SER A 34 13.05 4.64 -6.88
N LYS A 35 13.27 5.89 -7.29
CA LYS A 35 12.49 6.49 -8.39
C LYS A 35 12.67 5.76 -9.72
N SER A 36 13.84 5.16 -9.95
CA SER A 36 14.18 4.41 -11.15
C SER A 36 13.40 3.10 -11.30
N GLU A 37 12.83 2.57 -10.23
CA GLU A 37 12.06 1.32 -10.23
C GLU A 37 10.57 1.55 -10.53
N ILE A 38 10.13 2.81 -10.57
CA ILE A 38 8.72 3.18 -10.73
C ILE A 38 8.43 3.44 -12.21
N ASP A 39 7.64 2.57 -12.85
CA ASP A 39 6.97 2.88 -14.11
C ASP A 39 5.89 3.94 -13.85
N VAL A 40 6.15 5.14 -14.34
CA VAL A 40 5.30 6.32 -14.12
C VAL A 40 3.98 6.21 -14.85
N GLU A 41 3.95 5.60 -16.03
CA GLU A 41 2.72 5.52 -16.83
C GLU A 41 1.81 4.42 -16.27
N ASP A 42 2.37 3.27 -15.88
CA ASP A 42 1.62 2.20 -15.19
C ASP A 42 1.06 2.67 -13.84
N LEU A 43 1.86 3.41 -13.05
CA LEU A 43 1.39 4.03 -11.80
C LEU A 43 0.21 4.99 -12.03
N ASN A 44 0.36 5.94 -12.95
CA ASN A 44 -0.69 6.92 -13.20
C ASN A 44 -1.95 6.26 -13.76
N HIS A 45 -1.80 5.26 -14.63
CA HIS A 45 -2.93 4.48 -15.13
C HIS A 45 -3.65 3.74 -13.99
N PHE A 46 -2.91 3.08 -13.10
CA PHE A 46 -3.46 2.35 -11.97
C PHE A 46 -4.27 3.25 -11.03
N ILE A 47 -3.74 4.43 -10.71
CA ILE A 47 -4.40 5.40 -9.83
C ILE A 47 -5.60 6.06 -10.52
N TYR A 48 -5.50 6.39 -11.81
CA TYR A 48 -6.60 6.99 -12.57
C TYR A 48 -7.81 6.04 -12.65
N GLN A 49 -7.60 4.75 -12.88
CA GLN A 49 -8.69 3.77 -12.89
C GLN A 49 -9.41 3.63 -11.55
N ARG A 50 -8.75 3.98 -10.45
CA ARG A 50 -9.26 3.86 -9.07
C ARG A 50 -9.50 5.23 -8.45
N GLN A 51 -9.81 6.22 -9.30
CA GLN A 51 -9.94 7.60 -8.87
C GLN A 51 -10.94 7.73 -7.72
N THR A 52 -10.52 8.45 -6.69
CA THR A 52 -11.29 8.68 -5.48
C THR A 52 -11.19 10.15 -5.12
N HIS A 53 -12.30 10.72 -4.65
CA HIS A 53 -12.34 12.10 -4.19
C HIS A 53 -11.82 12.25 -2.75
N ARG A 54 -11.52 11.13 -2.06
CA ARG A 54 -11.07 11.12 -0.67
C ARG A 54 -9.57 10.90 -0.59
N VAL A 55 -8.88 11.75 0.18
CA VAL A 55 -7.42 11.65 0.39
C VAL A 55 -7.01 10.27 0.91
N GLY A 56 -7.75 9.71 1.87
CA GLY A 56 -7.48 8.37 2.41
C GLY A 56 -7.47 7.29 1.32
N GLY A 57 -8.49 7.28 0.47
CA GLY A 57 -8.56 6.33 -0.64
C GLY A 57 -7.43 6.49 -1.66
N TYR A 58 -6.91 7.71 -1.85
CA TYR A 58 -5.78 7.95 -2.74
C TYR A 58 -4.52 7.23 -2.20
N PHE A 59 -4.23 7.40 -0.91
CA PHE A 59 -3.10 6.73 -0.27
C PHE A 59 -3.31 5.21 -0.16
N GLU A 60 -4.53 4.73 0.07
CA GLU A 60 -4.87 3.29 -0.03
C GLU A 60 -4.49 2.73 -1.40
N ASN A 61 -4.82 3.45 -2.49
CA ASN A 61 -4.45 3.02 -3.84
C ASN A 61 -2.93 3.02 -4.07
N LEU A 62 -2.17 3.95 -3.48
CA LEU A 62 -0.71 3.95 -3.54
C LEU A 62 -0.11 2.73 -2.81
N VAL A 63 -0.62 2.40 -1.62
CA VAL A 63 -0.22 1.19 -0.87
C VAL A 63 -0.52 -0.06 -1.69
N HIS A 64 -1.71 -0.14 -2.27
CA HIS A 64 -2.11 -1.27 -3.13
C HIS A 64 -1.17 -1.42 -4.32
N TYR A 65 -0.91 -0.32 -5.05
CA TYR A 65 0.02 -0.35 -6.18
C TYR A 65 1.40 -0.86 -5.75
N TRP A 66 1.95 -0.30 -4.68
CA TRP A 66 3.25 -0.70 -4.16
C TRP A 66 3.31 -2.21 -3.86
N GLN A 67 2.35 -2.72 -3.09
CA GLN A 67 2.37 -4.11 -2.64
C GLN A 67 2.19 -5.10 -3.80
N VAL A 68 1.28 -4.84 -4.73
CA VAL A 68 0.97 -5.78 -5.82
C VAL A 68 1.92 -5.63 -7.00
N LYS A 69 2.28 -4.40 -7.38
CA LYS A 69 3.00 -4.14 -8.64
C LYS A 69 4.51 -4.05 -8.45
N GLN A 70 4.98 -3.60 -7.28
CA GLN A 70 6.40 -3.50 -6.99
C GLN A 70 6.92 -4.70 -6.20
N ILE A 71 6.20 -5.11 -5.15
CA ILE A 71 6.62 -6.28 -4.34
C ILE A 71 6.12 -7.60 -4.95
N GLY A 72 4.99 -7.60 -5.66
CA GLY A 72 4.42 -8.82 -6.24
C GLY A 72 3.51 -9.60 -5.30
N CYS A 73 3.01 -8.96 -4.23
CA CYS A 73 2.07 -9.58 -3.31
C CYS A 73 0.71 -9.88 -3.97
N GLU A 74 0.05 -10.94 -3.51
CA GLU A 74 -1.35 -11.24 -3.83
C GLU A 74 -2.26 -10.50 -2.84
N LEU A 75 -3.24 -9.74 -3.34
CA LEU A 75 -4.28 -9.12 -2.51
C LEU A 75 -5.34 -10.16 -2.14
N LEU A 76 -5.39 -10.55 -0.86
CA LEU A 76 -6.38 -11.51 -0.36
C LEU A 76 -7.69 -10.84 0.05
N ALA A 77 -7.62 -9.65 0.65
CA ALA A 77 -8.79 -8.88 1.03
C ALA A 77 -8.49 -7.38 1.14
N HIS A 78 -9.51 -6.56 0.92
CA HIS A 78 -9.50 -5.11 1.11
C HIS A 78 -10.72 -4.71 1.95
N ARG A 79 -10.54 -3.83 2.94
CA ARG A 79 -11.56 -3.40 3.91
C ARG A 79 -12.21 -4.56 4.65
N TRP A 80 -11.36 -5.44 5.17
CA TRP A 80 -11.79 -6.65 5.87
C TRP A 80 -12.23 -6.31 7.29
N LYS A 81 -13.51 -6.55 7.60
CA LYS A 81 -14.07 -6.30 8.93
C LYS A 81 -13.72 -7.43 9.89
N ILE A 82 -13.21 -7.06 11.06
CA ILE A 82 -12.98 -7.99 12.17
C ILE A 82 -14.22 -7.96 13.06
N HIS A 83 -14.80 -9.13 13.28
CA HIS A 83 -15.97 -9.32 14.13
C HIS A 83 -15.62 -10.19 15.34
N GLN A 84 -16.23 -9.87 16.48
CA GLN A 84 -16.27 -10.72 17.66
C GLN A 84 -17.73 -10.82 18.11
N GLU A 85 -18.26 -12.04 18.10
CA GLU A 85 -19.68 -12.31 18.30
C GLU A 85 -20.54 -11.45 17.36
N SER A 86 -21.42 -10.60 17.89
CA SER A 86 -22.30 -9.70 17.12
C SER A 86 -21.72 -8.29 16.94
N ARG A 87 -20.46 -8.03 17.32
CA ARG A 87 -19.84 -6.70 17.29
C ARG A 87 -18.68 -6.63 16.30
N THR A 88 -18.60 -5.52 15.56
CA THR A 88 -17.41 -5.15 14.78
C THR A 88 -16.35 -4.57 15.71
N LEU A 89 -15.18 -5.20 15.74
CA LEU A 89 -14.02 -4.73 16.51
C LEU A 89 -13.22 -3.67 15.74
N GLY A 90 -13.18 -3.79 14.42
CA GLY A 90 -12.42 -2.89 13.56
C GLY A 90 -12.39 -3.37 12.13
N GLU A 91 -11.48 -2.77 11.35
CA GLU A 91 -11.27 -3.06 9.94
C GLU A 91 -9.77 -3.13 9.66
N LEU A 92 -9.40 -4.05 8.77
CA LEU A 92 -8.08 -4.09 8.15
C LEU A 92 -8.24 -3.55 6.72
N ASP A 93 -7.53 -2.48 6.40
CA ASP A 93 -7.60 -1.88 5.07
C ASP A 93 -7.16 -2.88 4.00
N PHE A 94 -6.09 -3.65 4.27
CA PHE A 94 -5.57 -4.66 3.35
C PHE A 94 -5.11 -5.93 4.06
N ILE A 95 -5.25 -7.05 3.37
CA ILE A 95 -4.60 -8.33 3.68
C ILE A 95 -3.87 -8.80 2.42
N PHE A 96 -2.56 -8.96 2.51
CA PHE A 96 -1.69 -9.41 1.42
C PHE A 96 -1.05 -10.76 1.75
N ARG A 97 -0.81 -11.58 0.72
CA ARG A 97 0.11 -12.72 0.78
C ARG A 97 1.42 -12.33 0.11
N ASN A 98 2.53 -12.59 0.79
CA ASN A 98 3.88 -12.35 0.28
C ASN A 98 4.17 -13.35 -0.87
N PRO A 99 4.78 -12.93 -1.99
CA PRO A 99 5.14 -13.85 -3.08
C PRO A 99 6.03 -15.03 -2.64
N ASP A 100 6.87 -14.85 -1.62
CA ASP A 100 7.83 -15.86 -1.17
C ASP A 100 7.26 -16.85 -0.11
N ARG A 101 5.97 -16.75 0.24
CA ARG A 101 5.34 -17.58 1.30
C ARG A 101 3.88 -17.96 1.05
#